data_AF-S4RXG0-F1
#
_entry.id   AF-S4RXG0-F1
#
_cell.length_a   1.000
_cell.length_b   1.000
_cell.length_c   1.000
_cell.angle_alpha   90.00
_cell.angle_beta   90.00
_cell.angle_gamma   90.00
#
_symmetry.space_group_name_H-M   'P 1'
#
loop_
_entity.id
_entity.type
_entity.pdbx_description
1 polymer ?
#
loop_
_entity_poly.entity_id
_entity_poly.type
_entity_poly.pdbx_seq_one_letter_code
_entity_poly.pdbx_strand_id
1 'polypeptide(L)'
;RGCCLRTELCCSICLDTFVCPSTLSCGHSFCLRCLEAAWETASRMAEAIVCDICSGGQIPAVKTCLRCEMSYCATHARPHLENPRLREHLLVAPITNLEERRCQQHRQ
;
A
#
# COMPACT_ATOMS: atom_id res chain seq x y z
N ARG A 1 2.96 -34.04 -10.42
CA ARG A 1 3.49 -32.75 -10.91
C ARG A 1 4.13 -32.06 -9.71
N GLY A 2 5.45 -31.90 -9.75
CA GLY A 2 6.31 -31.04 -8.89
C GLY A 2 6.13 -31.11 -7.37
N CYS A 3 7.02 -31.85 -6.70
CA CYS A 3 7.17 -31.89 -5.25
C CYS A 3 8.02 -30.70 -4.77
N CYS A 4 7.56 -29.93 -3.78
CA CYS A 4 8.39 -28.92 -3.13
C CYS A 4 9.32 -29.60 -2.12
N LEU A 5 10.60 -29.81 -2.47
CA LEU A 5 11.62 -30.09 -1.47
C LEU A 5 11.89 -28.82 -0.65
N ARG A 6 12.22 -29.04 0.62
CA ARG A 6 12.32 -28.13 1.76
C ARG A 6 13.40 -27.03 1.65
N THR A 7 13.53 -26.36 0.51
CA THR A 7 14.56 -25.33 0.26
C THR A 7 14.22 -24.30 -0.82
N GLU A 8 13.12 -24.42 -1.55
CA GLU A 8 12.75 -23.41 -2.58
C GLU A 8 11.62 -22.51 -2.08
N LEU A 9 11.93 -21.22 -2.00
CA LEU A 9 11.00 -20.16 -1.62
C LEU A 9 9.96 -20.01 -2.77
N CYS A 10 8.68 -20.25 -2.49
CA CYS A 10 7.58 -20.16 -3.46
C CYS A 10 6.65 -18.97 -3.18
N CYS A 11 6.13 -18.33 -4.23
CA CYS A 11 5.16 -17.26 -4.10
C CYS A 11 3.77 -17.80 -3.76
N SER A 12 3.15 -17.31 -2.68
CA SER A 12 1.81 -17.74 -2.26
C SER A 12 0.66 -17.20 -3.13
N ILE A 13 0.94 -16.31 -4.09
CA ILE A 13 -0.07 -15.78 -5.03
C ILE A 13 -0.12 -16.65 -6.29
N CYS A 14 1.02 -16.98 -6.89
CA CYS A 14 1.07 -17.78 -8.11
C CYS A 14 1.44 -19.26 -7.88
N LEU A 15 1.79 -19.65 -6.65
CA LEU A 15 2.20 -21.00 -6.25
C LEU A 15 3.42 -21.53 -7.02
N ASP A 16 4.27 -20.62 -7.51
CA ASP A 16 5.46 -20.93 -8.33
C ASP A 16 6.74 -20.39 -7.66
N THR A 17 7.91 -20.85 -8.11
CA THR A 17 9.23 -20.41 -7.62
C THR A 17 9.42 -18.91 -7.89
N PHE A 18 9.96 -18.17 -6.91
CA PHE A 18 10.09 -16.72 -7.03
C PHE A 18 10.87 -16.27 -8.27
N VAL A 19 10.27 -15.37 -9.05
CA VAL A 19 10.95 -14.59 -10.09
C VAL A 19 10.97 -13.12 -9.64
N CYS A 20 12.17 -12.59 -9.38
CA CYS A 20 12.42 -11.26 -8.79
C CYS A 20 11.69 -11.03 -7.44
N PRO A 21 12.14 -11.67 -6.34
CA PRO A 21 11.55 -11.46 -5.02
C PRO A 21 11.84 -10.03 -4.53
N SER A 22 10.79 -9.26 -4.26
CA SER A 22 10.90 -8.07 -3.42
C SER A 22 10.74 -8.51 -1.97
N THR A 23 11.79 -8.32 -1.18
CA THR A 23 11.75 -8.63 0.26
C THR A 23 11.02 -7.50 0.97
N LEU A 24 9.81 -7.75 1.45
CA LEU A 24 9.15 -6.82 2.36
C LEU A 24 9.90 -6.83 3.69
N SER A 25 9.90 -5.71 4.42
CA SER A 25 10.55 -5.61 5.74
C SER A 25 9.98 -6.58 6.79
N CYS A 26 8.85 -7.24 6.49
CA CYS A 26 8.26 -8.32 7.27
C CYS A 26 8.80 -9.73 6.93
N GLY A 27 9.77 -9.86 6.04
CA GLY A 27 10.41 -11.13 5.67
C GLY A 27 9.63 -12.00 4.70
N HIS A 28 8.44 -11.57 4.26
CA HIS A 28 7.69 -12.26 3.21
C HIS A 28 8.17 -11.83 1.82
N SER A 29 8.30 -12.81 0.93
CA SER A 29 8.64 -12.60 -0.48
C SER A 29 7.42 -12.92 -1.33
N PHE A 30 7.16 -12.06 -2.32
CA PHE A 30 6.16 -12.26 -3.37
C PHE A 30 6.85 -12.03 -4.71
N CYS A 31 6.35 -12.63 -5.79
CA CYS A 31 6.75 -12.20 -7.13
C CYS A 31 6.32 -10.73 -7.29
N LEU A 32 7.23 -9.86 -7.74
CA LEU A 32 6.96 -8.43 -7.91
C LEU A 32 5.69 -8.18 -8.74
N ARG A 33 5.50 -8.95 -9.82
CA ARG A 33 4.32 -8.88 -10.70
C ARG A 33 3.02 -9.29 -10.00
N CYS A 34 3.08 -10.26 -9.10
CA CYS A 34 1.92 -10.72 -8.33
C CYS A 34 1.53 -9.68 -7.28
N LEU A 35 2.52 -9.01 -6.67
CA LEU A 35 2.31 -7.94 -5.71
C LEU A 35 1.68 -6.71 -6.40
N GLU A 36 2.22 -6.29 -7.54
CA GLU A 36 1.67 -5.19 -8.34
C GLU A 36 0.25 -5.47 -8.83
N ALA A 37 -0.01 -6.67 -9.38
CA ALA A 37 -1.35 -7.05 -9.85
C ALA A 37 -2.40 -7.10 -8.71
N ALA A 38 -2.00 -7.54 -7.52
CA ALA A 38 -2.85 -7.52 -6.34
C ALA A 38 -3.19 -6.08 -5.91
N TRP A 39 -2.21 -5.16 -5.97
CA TRP A 39 -2.42 -3.74 -5.66
C TRP A 39 -3.30 -3.02 -6.68
N GLU A 40 -3.17 -3.34 -7.97
CA GLU A 40 -4.04 -2.79 -9.02
C GLU A 40 -5.48 -3.28 -8.86
N THR A 41 -5.66 -4.56 -8.54
CA THR A 41 -7.00 -5.14 -8.33
C THR A 41 -7.68 -4.54 -7.10
N ALA A 42 -6.93 -4.38 -5.99
CA ALA A 42 -7.43 -3.71 -4.79
C ALA A 42 -7.79 -2.24 -5.07
N SER A 43 -6.98 -1.53 -5.87
CA SER A 43 -7.24 -0.14 -6.25
C SER A 43 -8.47 0.03 -7.16
N ARG A 44 -8.82 -0.99 -7.95
CA ARG A 44 -10.02 -0.97 -8.82
C ARG A 44 -11.32 -1.29 -8.09
N MET A 45 -11.26 -2.00 -6.96
CA MET A 45 -12.42 -2.33 -6.12
C MET A 45 -12.59 -1.36 -4.94
N ALA A 46 -11.67 -0.41 -4.79
CA ALA A 46 -11.67 0.56 -3.72
C ALA A 46 -12.77 1.61 -3.91
N GLU A 47 -13.67 1.73 -2.92
CA GLU A 47 -14.55 2.90 -2.76
C GLU A 47 -13.71 4.18 -2.78
N ALA A 48 -14.23 5.25 -3.41
CA ALA A 48 -13.48 6.49 -3.57
C ALA A 48 -13.19 7.14 -2.20
N ILE A 49 -11.96 6.99 -1.71
CA ILE A 49 -11.51 7.63 -0.47
C ILE A 49 -11.53 9.13 -0.67
N VAL A 50 -12.07 9.84 0.32
CA VAL A 50 -12.24 11.29 0.28
C VAL A 50 -11.18 11.98 1.12
N CYS A 51 -10.99 13.27 0.89
CA CYS A 51 -10.10 14.12 1.66
C CYS A 51 -10.71 14.43 3.03
N ASP A 52 -9.98 14.12 4.10
CA ASP A 52 -10.45 14.31 5.49
C ASP A 52 -10.51 15.79 5.92
N ILE A 53 -9.77 16.67 5.24
CA ILE A 53 -9.64 18.09 5.60
C ILE A 53 -10.73 18.98 4.96
N CYS A 54 -11.40 18.52 3.91
CA CYS A 54 -12.33 19.35 3.16
C CYS A 54 -13.68 19.48 3.89
N SER A 55 -14.01 20.67 4.38
CA SER A 55 -15.27 20.94 5.12
C SER A 55 -16.56 20.96 4.26
N GLY A 56 -16.59 20.35 3.07
CA GLY A 56 -17.69 20.62 2.13
C GLY A 56 -17.95 19.62 1.00
N GLY A 57 -17.38 18.42 1.02
CA GLY A 57 -17.76 17.40 0.05
C GLY A 57 -16.69 16.36 -0.22
N GLN A 58 -17.14 15.29 -0.90
CA GLN A 58 -16.43 14.07 -1.26
C GLN A 58 -15.30 14.35 -2.29
N ILE A 59 -14.37 15.25 -1.97
CA ILE A 59 -13.21 15.50 -2.84
C ILE A 59 -12.33 14.25 -2.78
N PRO A 60 -12.08 13.57 -3.90
CA PRO A 60 -11.27 12.37 -3.90
C PRO A 60 -9.88 12.65 -3.35
N ALA A 61 -9.46 11.83 -2.41
CA ALA A 61 -8.08 11.80 -1.97
C ALA A 61 -7.21 11.26 -3.10
N VAL A 62 -6.02 11.82 -3.22
CA VAL A 62 -4.99 11.36 -4.16
C VAL A 62 -3.78 10.79 -3.43
N LYS A 63 -3.67 11.05 -2.12
CA LYS A 63 -2.63 10.53 -1.25
C LYS A 63 -3.15 10.26 0.16
N THR A 64 -2.60 9.25 0.82
CA THR A 64 -2.76 9.03 2.27
C THR A 64 -1.41 9.16 2.95
N CYS A 65 -1.36 9.91 4.04
CA CYS A 65 -0.16 10.04 4.87
C CYS A 65 -0.18 9.01 5.99
N LEU A 66 0.80 8.12 6.00
CA LEU A 66 0.88 7.08 7.04
C LEU A 66 1.24 7.63 8.41
N ARG A 67 1.86 8.82 8.50
CA ARG A 67 2.20 9.45 9.77
C ARG A 67 1.02 10.22 10.38
N CYS A 68 0.18 10.80 9.54
CA CYS A 68 -1.00 11.57 9.98
C CYS A 68 -2.26 10.71 10.03
N GLU A 69 -2.23 9.52 9.42
CA GLU A 69 -3.36 8.60 9.30
C GLU A 69 -4.57 9.25 8.61
N MET A 70 -4.30 10.13 7.65
CA MET A 70 -5.30 10.93 6.95
C MET A 70 -5.05 10.92 5.43
N SER A 71 -6.14 11.00 4.70
CA SER A 71 -6.21 11.06 3.25
C SER A 71 -6.47 12.49 2.78
N TYR A 72 -5.75 12.91 1.74
CA TYR A 72 -5.71 14.28 1.26
C TYR A 72 -5.98 14.35 -0.25
N CYS A 73 -6.77 15.34 -0.65
CA CYS A 73 -6.81 15.80 -2.04
C CYS A 73 -5.48 16.47 -2.43
N ALA A 74 -5.28 16.75 -3.71
CA ALA A 74 -4.02 17.33 -4.20
C ALA A 74 -3.62 18.62 -3.46
N THR A 75 -4.59 19.49 -3.17
CA THR A 75 -4.37 20.76 -2.46
C THR A 75 -3.88 20.54 -1.04
N HIS A 76 -4.47 19.60 -0.31
CA HIS A 76 -4.10 19.31 1.07
C HIS A 76 -2.88 18.37 1.20
N ALA A 77 -2.52 17.65 0.13
CA ALA A 77 -1.28 16.86 0.06
C ALA A 77 -0.06 17.74 -0.27
N ARG A 78 -0.24 18.88 -0.93
CA ARG A 78 0.86 19.76 -1.37
C ARG A 78 1.82 20.20 -0.23
N PRO A 79 1.35 20.56 0.97
CA PRO A 79 2.24 20.90 2.09
C PRO A 79 3.21 19.78 2.47
N HIS A 80 2.82 18.51 2.28
CA HIS A 80 3.70 17.36 2.51
C HIS A 80 4.80 17.22 1.46
N LEU A 81 4.74 17.96 0.35
CA LEU A 81 5.79 17.96 -0.67
C LEU A 81 6.67 19.22 -0.56
N GLU A 82 6.07 20.34 -0.18
CA GLU A 82 6.73 21.65 -0.17
C GLU A 82 7.34 22.03 1.19
N ASN A 83 6.74 21.58 2.31
CA ASN A 83 7.19 21.96 3.64
C ASN A 83 8.33 21.03 4.12
N PRO A 84 9.53 21.54 4.46
CA PRO A 84 10.65 20.74 4.94
C PRO A 84 10.34 19.88 6.16
N ARG A 85 9.36 20.27 6.99
CA ARG A 85 8.93 19.50 8.17
C ARG A 85 7.98 18.35 7.84
N LEU A 86 7.31 18.42 6.68
CA LEU A 86 6.28 17.45 6.29
C LEU A 86 6.75 16.54 5.15
N ARG A 87 7.81 16.90 4.42
CA ARG A 87 8.40 16.08 3.34
C ARG A 87 8.91 14.71 3.78
N GLU A 88 9.18 14.55 5.07
CA GLU A 88 9.57 13.27 5.65
C GLU A 88 8.36 12.34 5.90
N HIS A 89 7.13 12.85 5.77
CA HIS A 89 5.92 12.05 5.91
C HIS A 89 5.71 11.20 4.66
N LEU A 90 5.58 9.89 4.84
CA LEU A 90 5.38 8.96 3.73
C LEU A 90 3.94 9.06 3.20
N LEU A 91 3.81 9.59 1.97
CA LEU A 91 2.56 9.61 1.22
C LEU A 91 2.47 8.41 0.27
N VAL A 92 1.40 7.64 0.41
CA VAL A 92 1.08 6.50 -0.47
C VAL A 92 -0.19 6.79 -1.28
N ALA A 93 -0.51 5.93 -2.26
CA ALA A 93 -1.80 5.99 -2.93
C ALA A 93 -2.95 5.88 -1.89
N PRO A 94 -4.13 6.46 -2.14
CA PRO A 94 -5.28 6.36 -1.25
C PRO A 94 -5.59 4.88 -1.00
N ILE A 95 -5.68 4.48 0.27
CA ILE A 95 -5.96 3.10 0.66
C ILE A 95 -7.35 3.04 1.28
N THR A 96 -8.23 2.17 0.79
CA THR A 96 -9.62 2.06 1.27
C THR A 96 -9.71 1.54 2.67
N ASN A 97 -8.72 0.75 3.07
CA ASN A 97 -8.62 0.21 4.40
C ASN A 97 -7.15 0.21 4.79
N LEU A 98 -6.72 1.23 5.56
CA LEU A 98 -5.35 1.31 6.09
C LEU A 98 -4.95 0.03 6.86
N GLU A 99 -5.93 -0.67 7.44
CA GLU A 99 -5.75 -1.95 8.14
C GLU A 99 -5.35 -3.12 7.21
N GLU A 100 -5.74 -3.13 5.94
CA GLU A 100 -5.44 -4.26 5.02
C GLU A 100 -3.97 -4.28 4.54
N ARG A 101 -3.23 -3.21 4.80
CA ARG A 101 -1.78 -3.11 4.51
C ARG A 101 -0.94 -3.14 5.78
N ARG A 102 -1.56 -3.06 6.97
CA ARG A 102 -0.87 -3.29 8.24
C ARG A 102 -0.64 -4.79 8.37
N CYS A 103 0.63 -5.18 8.42
CA CYS A 103 0.98 -6.53 8.84
C CYS A 103 0.27 -6.80 10.17
N GLN A 104 -0.50 -7.89 10.27
CA GLN A 104 -1.28 -8.25 11.47
C GLN A 104 -0.41 -8.28 12.75
N GLN A 105 0.91 -8.42 12.59
CA GLN A 105 1.89 -8.43 13.65
C GLN A 105 2.31 -7.04 14.18
N HIS A 106 1.95 -5.93 13.52
CA HIS A 106 2.30 -4.56 13.91
C HIS A 106 1.06 -3.65 14.05
N ARG A 107 -0.03 -4.21 14.60
CA ARG A 107 -1.29 -3.52 14.88
C ARG A 107 -1.22 -2.54 16.08
N GLN A 108 -0.03 -2.07 16.46
CA GLN A 108 0.15 -1.07 17.53
C GLN A 108 0.14 0.32 16.94
#